data_AF-A0A563E7E0-F1
#
_entry.id   AF-A0A563E7E0-F1
#
_cell.length_a   1.000
_cell.length_b   1.000
_cell.length_c   1.000
_cell.angle_alpha   90.00
_cell.angle_beta   90.00
_cell.angle_gamma   90.00
#
_symmetry.space_group_name_H-M   'P 1'
#
loop_
_entity.id
_entity.type
_entity.pdbx_description
1 polymer ?
#
loop_
_entity_poly.entity_id
_entity_poly.type
_entity_poly.pdbx_seq_one_letter_code
_entity_poly.pdbx_strand_id
1 'polypeptide(L)'
;MDWTPERPGPTSSPGSSSPGVGVGLVNPPLASTAVGVVPPRLAGMSSGINSTFRQVGTATGIALLGTLFASRLGGAITTAAAGTPLAGKSSSLAGLVQSGELKKALPSFPKAQIPIVERIAATGFTSALNDILLISSVVTLVTAVASLALIRNKDFHDATTGESAQEFDPA
;
A
#
# COMPACT_ATOMS: atom_id res chain seq x y z
N MET A 1 51.93 -20.00 8.63
CA MET A 1 50.59 -19.87 8.01
C MET A 1 49.61 -19.83 9.17
N ASP A 2 49.44 -18.63 9.71
CA ASP A 2 48.69 -18.35 10.93
C ASP A 2 47.19 -18.51 10.68
N TRP A 3 46.60 -19.51 11.33
CA TRP A 3 45.16 -19.68 11.47
C TRP A 3 44.73 -19.05 12.80
N THR A 4 44.21 -17.82 12.75
CA THR A 4 43.53 -17.18 13.88
C THR A 4 42.02 -17.15 13.63
N PRO A 5 41.19 -17.60 14.60
CA PRO A 5 39.74 -17.68 14.44
C PRO A 5 39.10 -16.29 14.55
N GLU A 6 38.43 -15.83 13.49
CA GLU A 6 37.62 -14.62 13.57
C GLU A 6 36.37 -14.86 14.43
N ARG A 7 36.16 -13.95 15.38
CA ARG A 7 35.12 -13.99 16.41
C ARG A 7 33.73 -13.89 15.79
N PRO A 8 32.71 -14.58 16.34
CA PRO A 8 31.32 -14.40 15.95
C PRO A 8 30.83 -12.99 16.27
N GLY A 9 30.38 -12.26 15.24
CA GLY A 9 29.76 -10.95 15.39
C GLY A 9 28.38 -11.04 16.09
N PRO A 10 28.01 -10.04 16.91
CA PRO A 10 26.74 -10.05 17.62
C PRO A 10 25.54 -9.97 16.67
N THR A 11 24.63 -10.91 16.88
CA THR A 11 23.26 -11.00 16.40
C THR A 11 22.51 -9.67 16.53
N SER A 12 22.04 -9.10 15.42
CA SER A 12 20.92 -8.16 15.43
C SER A 12 20.29 -8.00 14.04
N SER A 13 19.34 -8.88 13.72
CA SER A 13 18.14 -8.42 13.02
C SER A 13 16.93 -8.80 13.87
N PRO A 14 16.65 -8.04 14.95
CA PRO A 14 15.41 -8.23 15.68
C PRO A 14 14.26 -7.85 14.74
N GLY A 15 13.32 -8.78 14.58
CA GLY A 15 11.98 -8.50 14.11
C GLY A 15 11.88 -7.86 12.73
N SER A 16 11.81 -8.70 11.69
CA SER A 16 10.85 -8.44 10.61
C SER A 16 9.44 -8.54 11.19
N SER A 17 9.06 -7.54 11.99
CA SER A 17 7.66 -7.22 12.23
C SER A 17 7.08 -6.96 10.86
N SER A 18 6.33 -7.93 10.33
CA SER A 18 5.48 -7.74 9.17
C SER A 18 4.12 -7.26 9.70
N PRO A 19 3.85 -5.94 9.81
CA PRO A 19 2.48 -5.48 9.93
C PRO A 19 1.84 -5.61 8.56
N GLY A 20 1.49 -6.85 8.19
CA GLY A 20 0.94 -7.20 6.89
C GLY A 20 -0.42 -7.88 6.97
N VAL A 21 -1.10 -7.80 8.11
CA VAL A 21 -2.42 -8.44 8.31
C VAL A 21 -3.49 -7.85 7.38
N GLY A 22 -3.27 -6.66 6.83
CA GLY A 22 -4.17 -6.04 5.84
C GLY A 22 -4.02 -6.56 4.40
N VAL A 23 -2.87 -7.11 4.01
CA VAL A 23 -2.63 -7.57 2.62
C VAL A 23 -3.18 -8.99 2.38
N GLY A 24 -3.48 -9.74 3.45
CA GLY A 24 -3.95 -11.12 3.38
C GLY A 24 -5.43 -11.31 3.01
N LEU A 25 -6.29 -10.30 3.22
CA LEU A 25 -7.74 -10.45 3.05
C LEU A 25 -8.25 -10.28 1.60
N VAL A 26 -7.40 -9.79 0.68
CA VAL A 26 -7.78 -9.56 -0.72
C VAL A 26 -7.34 -10.69 -1.66
N ASN A 27 -6.52 -11.63 -1.17
CA ASN A 27 -5.96 -12.71 -1.98
C ASN A 27 -6.89 -13.92 -2.28
N PRO A 28 -7.99 -14.21 -1.53
CA PRO A 28 -8.79 -15.42 -1.81
C PRO A 28 -9.66 -15.43 -3.08
N PRO A 29 -10.41 -14.37 -3.48
CA PRO A 29 -11.48 -14.56 -4.46
C PRO A 29 -11.00 -14.73 -5.91
N LEU A 30 -9.87 -14.13 -6.29
CA LEU A 30 -9.36 -14.16 -7.67
C LEU A 30 -8.63 -15.46 -8.03
N ALA A 31 -8.05 -16.15 -7.04
CA ALA A 31 -7.34 -17.41 -7.29
C ALA A 31 -8.31 -18.57 -7.60
N SER A 32 -9.57 -18.48 -7.17
CA SER A 32 -10.55 -19.55 -7.31
C SER A 32 -11.36 -19.48 -8.62
N THR A 33 -11.42 -18.34 -9.31
CA THR A 33 -12.20 -18.19 -10.57
C THR A 33 -11.39 -18.47 -11.84
N ALA A 34 -10.06 -18.51 -11.77
CA ALA A 34 -9.21 -18.61 -12.98
C ALA A 34 -8.82 -20.05 -13.39
N VAL A 35 -9.07 -21.06 -12.54
CA VAL A 35 -8.63 -22.45 -12.81
C VAL A 35 -9.71 -23.27 -13.54
N GLY A 36 -10.89 -22.71 -13.80
CA GLY A 36 -12.04 -23.47 -14.33
C GLY A 36 -12.18 -23.61 -15.85
N VAL A 37 -11.36 -22.94 -16.69
CA VAL A 37 -11.67 -22.89 -18.14
C VAL A 37 -10.48 -22.82 -19.12
N VAL A 38 -9.26 -23.18 -18.72
CA VAL A 38 -8.09 -23.11 -19.62
C VAL A 38 -7.38 -24.48 -19.73
N PRO A 39 -7.21 -25.06 -20.93
CA PRO A 39 -6.49 -26.31 -21.14
C PRO A 39 -5.06 -26.26 -20.56
N PRO A 40 -4.51 -27.37 -20.03
CA PRO A 40 -3.22 -27.42 -19.31
C PRO A 40 -2.00 -26.89 -20.10
N ARG A 41 -2.10 -26.71 -21.42
CA ARG A 41 -1.05 -26.08 -22.26
C ARG A 41 -0.92 -24.57 -22.15
N LEU A 42 -1.89 -23.86 -21.55
CA LEU A 42 -1.88 -22.38 -21.45
C LEU A 42 -1.78 -21.88 -20.00
N ALA A 43 -1.70 -22.79 -19.02
CA ALA A 43 -1.60 -22.46 -17.60
C ALA A 43 -0.38 -21.57 -17.27
N GLY A 44 0.75 -21.79 -17.96
CA GLY A 44 1.94 -20.95 -17.83
C GLY A 44 1.76 -19.51 -18.33
N MET A 45 1.06 -19.31 -19.46
CA MET A 45 0.77 -17.97 -19.99
C MET A 45 -0.28 -17.23 -19.15
N SER A 46 -1.31 -17.93 -18.67
CA SER A 46 -2.33 -17.35 -17.78
C SER A 46 -1.73 -16.91 -16.43
N SER A 47 -0.85 -17.72 -15.84
CA SER A 47 -0.17 -17.40 -14.57
C SER A 47 0.76 -16.18 -14.68
N GLY A 48 1.50 -16.06 -15.80
CA GLY A 48 2.33 -14.90 -16.08
C GLY A 48 1.53 -13.61 -16.16
N ILE A 49 0.42 -13.63 -16.91
CA ILE A 49 -0.48 -12.49 -17.08
C ILE A 49 -1.05 -12.05 -15.72
N ASN A 50 -1.62 -12.97 -14.93
CA ASN A 50 -2.18 -12.65 -13.61
C ASN A 50 -1.13 -12.04 -12.66
N SER A 51 0.09 -12.57 -12.67
CA SER A 51 1.19 -12.07 -11.83
C SER A 51 1.60 -10.65 -12.22
N THR A 52 1.71 -10.35 -13.52
CA THR A 52 2.02 -9.01 -14.00
C THR A 52 0.92 -8.00 -13.64
N PHE A 53 -0.35 -8.35 -13.82
CA PHE A 53 -1.47 -7.47 -13.44
C PHE A 53 -1.49 -7.17 -11.94
N ARG A 54 -1.19 -8.16 -11.08
CA ARG A 54 -1.07 -7.93 -9.63
C ARG A 54 0.09 -6.98 -9.29
N GLN A 55 1.24 -7.16 -9.91
CA GLN A 55 2.41 -6.30 -9.70
C GLN A 55 2.17 -4.87 -10.19
N VAL A 56 1.66 -4.71 -11.41
CA VAL A 56 1.32 -3.41 -11.99
C VAL A 56 0.24 -2.74 -11.16
N GLY A 57 -0.83 -3.45 -10.80
CA GLY A 57 -1.89 -2.91 -9.94
C GLY A 57 -1.37 -2.44 -8.58
N THR A 58 -0.45 -3.20 -7.96
CA THR A 58 0.20 -2.80 -6.70
C THR A 58 1.05 -1.55 -6.88
N ALA A 59 1.89 -1.51 -7.92
CA ALA A 59 2.75 -0.38 -8.21
C ALA A 59 1.95 0.89 -8.51
N THR A 60 0.91 0.79 -9.34
CA THR A 60 -0.02 1.88 -9.65
C THR A 60 -0.77 2.34 -8.41
N GLY A 61 -1.24 1.43 -7.55
CA GLY A 61 -1.91 1.76 -6.30
C GLY A 61 -1.01 2.57 -5.37
N ILE A 62 0.24 2.13 -5.16
CA ILE A 62 1.22 2.85 -4.34
C ILE A 62 1.51 4.23 -4.93
N ALA A 63 1.71 4.31 -6.26
CA ALA A 63 1.99 5.57 -6.94
C ALA A 63 0.84 6.57 -6.78
N LEU A 64 -0.40 6.13 -7.05
CA LEU A 64 -1.59 6.98 -6.93
C LEU A 64 -1.78 7.49 -5.49
N LEU A 65 -1.65 6.60 -4.50
CA LEU A 65 -1.76 6.99 -3.08
C LEU A 65 -0.65 7.96 -2.68
N GLY A 66 0.58 7.75 -3.13
CA GLY A 66 1.71 8.65 -2.88
C GLY A 66 1.52 10.03 -3.50
N THR A 67 1.07 10.10 -4.76
CA THR A 67 0.75 11.37 -5.44
C THR A 67 -0.40 12.10 -4.76
N LEU A 68 -1.45 11.38 -4.39
CA LEU A 68 -2.59 11.93 -3.66
C LEU A 68 -2.15 12.48 -2.29
N PHE A 69 -1.28 11.77 -1.57
CA PHE A 69 -0.72 12.23 -0.31
C PHE A 69 0.08 13.50 -0.45
N ALA A 70 0.99 13.55 -1.41
CA ALA A 70 1.78 14.76 -1.69
C ALA A 70 0.88 15.97 -1.97
N SER A 71 -0.17 15.78 -2.79
CA SER A 71 -1.13 16.83 -3.13
C SER A 71 -1.94 17.31 -1.92
N ARG A 72 -2.49 16.38 -1.13
CA ARG A 72 -3.28 16.70 0.07
C ARG A 72 -2.44 17.36 1.15
N LEU A 73 -1.22 16.87 1.37
CA LEU A 73 -0.28 17.44 2.32
C LEU A 73 0.09 18.87 1.98
N GLY A 74 0.41 19.17 0.71
CA GLY A 74 0.70 20.53 0.26
C GLY A 74 -0.47 21.49 0.49
N GLY A 75 -1.69 21.06 0.19
CA GLY A 75 -2.91 21.84 0.44
C GLY A 75 -3.18 22.06 1.93
N ALA A 76 -3.02 21.03 2.75
CA ALA A 76 -3.23 21.10 4.20
C ALA A 76 -2.20 22.01 4.88
N ILE A 77 -0.92 21.95 4.47
CA ILE A 77 0.13 22.84 4.98
C ILE A 77 -0.10 24.29 4.54
N THR A 78 -0.54 24.50 3.30
CA THR A 78 -0.88 25.85 2.80
C THR A 78 -2.03 26.46 3.61
N THR A 79 -3.05 25.65 3.91
CA THR A 79 -4.21 26.07 4.72
C THR A 79 -3.82 26.32 6.17
N ALA A 80 -3.01 25.44 6.77
CA ALA A 80 -2.53 25.60 8.15
C ALA A 80 -1.56 26.78 8.31
N ALA A 81 -0.81 27.13 7.26
CA ALA A 81 0.07 28.29 7.24
C ALA A 81 -0.68 29.61 6.94
N ALA A 82 -1.92 29.54 6.43
CA ALA A 82 -2.74 30.72 6.16
C ALA A 82 -3.00 31.49 7.48
N GLY A 83 -2.67 32.77 7.50
CA GLY A 83 -2.74 33.61 8.72
C GLY A 83 -1.51 33.54 9.62
N THR A 84 -0.45 32.82 9.22
CA THR A 84 0.86 32.84 9.92
C THR A 84 1.90 33.61 9.10
N PRO A 85 3.01 34.06 9.72
CA PRO A 85 4.14 34.67 9.00
C PRO A 85 4.79 33.74 7.95
N LEU A 86 4.45 32.45 7.99
CA LEU A 86 5.03 31.40 7.16
C LEU A 86 4.21 31.11 5.89
N ALA A 87 3.11 31.83 5.64
CA ALA A 87 2.27 31.65 4.46
C ALA A 87 3.08 31.65 3.14
N GLY A 88 4.06 32.56 3.02
CA GLY A 88 4.95 32.63 1.85
C GLY A 88 6.00 31.52 1.74
N LYS A 89 6.21 30.72 2.80
CA LYS A 89 7.14 29.57 2.83
C LYS A 89 6.44 28.22 2.89
N SER A 90 5.11 28.20 2.75
CA SER A 90 4.27 27.00 2.80
C SER A 90 4.72 25.89 1.85
N SER A 91 5.08 26.23 0.60
CA SER A 91 5.59 25.25 -0.37
C SER A 91 6.93 24.61 0.04
N SER A 92 7.85 25.40 0.61
CA SER A 92 9.14 24.88 1.10
C SER A 92 8.94 24.02 2.34
N LEU A 93 8.06 24.44 3.25
CA LEU A 93 7.65 23.63 4.40
C LEU A 93 7.01 22.31 3.97
N ALA A 94 6.13 22.33 2.97
CA ALA A 94 5.52 21.12 2.42
C ALA A 94 6.57 20.16 1.86
N GLY A 95 7.56 20.68 1.11
CA GLY A 95 8.69 19.89 0.63
C GLY A 95 9.51 19.28 1.77
N LEU A 96 9.80 20.03 2.84
CA LEU A 96 10.55 19.55 4.01
C LEU A 96 9.79 18.51 4.84
N VAL A 97 8.46 18.63 4.94
CA VAL A 97 7.63 17.61 5.60
C VAL A 97 7.58 16.36 4.74
N GLN A 98 7.45 16.50 3.42
CA GLN A 98 7.40 15.39 2.47
C GLN A 98 8.73 14.64 2.38
N SER A 99 9.87 15.34 2.44
CA SER A 99 11.21 14.73 2.44
C SER A 99 11.63 14.21 3.82
N GLY A 100 10.85 14.49 4.88
CA GLY A 100 11.20 14.14 6.25
C GLY A 100 12.36 14.96 6.84
N GLU A 101 12.76 16.04 6.18
CA GLU A 101 13.90 16.86 6.57
C GLU A 101 13.53 18.06 7.46
N LEU A 102 12.26 18.17 7.86
CA LEU A 102 11.79 19.26 8.72
C LEU A 102 12.69 19.44 9.95
N LYS A 103 13.03 18.36 10.67
CA LYS A 103 13.89 18.41 11.87
C LYS A 103 15.28 18.96 11.60
N LYS A 104 15.85 18.71 10.41
CA LYS A 104 17.15 19.25 10.00
C LYS A 104 17.05 20.73 9.62
N ALA A 105 15.90 21.16 9.11
CA ALA A 105 15.65 22.54 8.70
C ALA A 105 15.15 23.45 9.84
N LEU A 106 14.66 22.90 10.96
CA LEU A 106 14.18 23.66 12.13
C LEU A 106 15.19 24.72 12.64
N PRO A 107 16.51 24.43 12.76
CA PRO A 107 17.48 25.43 13.21
C PRO A 107 17.64 26.63 12.27
N SER A 108 17.22 26.52 11.01
CA SER A 108 17.26 27.60 10.03
C SER A 108 16.13 28.62 10.20
N PHE A 109 15.12 28.32 11.03
CA PHE A 109 14.02 29.23 11.35
C PHE A 109 14.32 30.03 12.63
N PRO A 110 13.80 31.27 12.75
CA PRO A 110 13.84 32.01 14.00
C PRO A 110 13.23 31.21 15.15
N LYS A 111 13.86 31.20 16.33
CA LYS A 111 13.41 30.40 17.50
C LYS A 111 11.95 30.65 17.89
N ALA A 112 11.45 31.87 17.68
CA ALA A 112 10.05 32.23 17.93
C ALA A 112 9.05 31.54 16.97
N GLN A 113 9.50 31.07 15.80
CA GLN A 113 8.67 30.45 14.77
C GLN A 113 8.72 28.91 14.79
N ILE A 114 9.72 28.31 15.45
CA ILE A 114 9.84 26.85 15.60
C ILE A 114 8.54 26.18 16.06
N PRO A 115 7.86 26.61 17.15
CA PRO A 115 6.61 25.97 17.57
C PRO A 115 5.47 26.15 16.56
N ILE A 116 5.48 27.23 15.78
CA ILE A 116 4.49 27.48 14.73
C ILE A 116 4.73 26.52 13.55
N VAL A 117 5.99 26.36 13.14
CA VAL A 117 6.40 25.42 12.08
C VAL A 117 6.04 23.99 12.45
N GLU A 118 6.35 23.56 13.68
CA GLU A 118 6.01 22.22 14.18
C GLU A 118 4.49 21.99 14.20
N ARG A 119 3.71 22.98 14.67
CA ARG A 119 2.25 22.88 14.68
C ARG A 119 1.65 22.79 13.28
N ILE A 120 2.13 23.61 12.34
CA ILE A 120 1.67 23.59 10.94
C ILE A 120 2.00 22.23 10.32
N ALA A 121 3.21 21.73 10.52
CA ALA A 121 3.63 20.43 10.00
C ALA A 121 2.79 19.29 10.59
N ALA A 122 2.61 19.25 11.91
CA ALA A 122 1.80 18.23 12.57
C ALA A 122 0.34 18.26 12.11
N THR A 123 -0.27 19.45 12.09
CA THR A 123 -1.68 19.62 11.67
C THR A 123 -1.87 19.26 10.20
N GLY A 124 -0.97 19.73 9.32
CA GLY A 124 -1.03 19.43 7.89
C GLY A 124 -0.83 17.95 7.59
N PHE A 125 0.12 17.31 8.27
CA PHE A 125 0.36 15.86 8.15
C PHE A 125 -0.84 15.03 8.61
N THR A 126 -1.37 15.30 9.80
CA THR A 126 -2.54 14.59 10.33
C THR A 126 -3.77 14.79 9.44
N SER A 127 -4.01 16.01 8.95
CA SER A 127 -5.13 16.28 8.04
C SER A 127 -5.02 15.50 6.74
N ALA A 128 -3.83 15.48 6.12
CA ALA A 128 -3.60 14.75 4.89
C ALA A 128 -3.74 13.24 5.05
N LEU A 129 -3.28 12.69 6.19
CA LEU A 129 -3.49 11.29 6.53
C LEU A 129 -4.97 10.96 6.70
N ASN A 130 -5.70 11.80 7.42
CA ASN A 130 -7.14 11.61 7.62
C ASN A 130 -7.90 11.57 6.28
N ASP A 131 -7.60 12.51 5.37
CA ASP A 131 -8.22 12.55 4.05
C ASP A 131 -7.93 11.28 3.23
N ILE A 132 -6.71 10.77 3.29
CA ILE A 132 -6.35 9.56 2.53
C ILE A 132 -6.92 8.30 3.14
N LEU A 133 -7.02 8.23 4.47
CA LEU A 133 -7.70 7.11 5.11
C LEU A 133 -9.18 7.08 4.73
N LEU A 134 -9.84 8.24 4.63
CA LEU A 134 -11.21 8.35 4.13
C LEU A 134 -11.31 7.90 2.67
N ILE A 135 -10.43 8.40 1.79
CA ILE A 135 -10.41 8.00 0.38
C ILE A 135 -10.14 6.51 0.23
N SER A 136 -9.19 5.96 0.99
CA SER A 136 -8.86 4.54 0.99
C SER A 136 -10.04 3.69 1.48
N SER A 137 -10.79 4.16 2.47
CA SER A 137 -12.01 3.51 2.95
C SER A 137 -13.07 3.43 1.84
N VAL A 138 -13.31 4.53 1.12
CA VAL A 138 -14.25 4.54 -0.02
C VAL A 138 -13.78 3.60 -1.13
N VAL A 139 -12.49 3.67 -1.51
CA VAL A 139 -11.92 2.79 -2.54
C VAL A 139 -12.02 1.32 -2.14
N THR A 140 -11.78 1.00 -0.87
CA THR A 140 -11.92 -0.35 -0.33
C THR A 140 -13.37 -0.82 -0.38
N LEU A 141 -14.32 0.04 -0.01
CA LEU A 141 -15.75 -0.27 -0.05
C LEU A 141 -16.22 -0.51 -1.49
N VAL A 142 -15.80 0.32 -2.44
CA VAL A 142 -16.10 0.13 -3.87
C VAL A 142 -15.51 -1.18 -4.38
N THR A 143 -14.27 -1.50 -4.02
CA THR A 143 -13.62 -2.76 -4.40
C THR A 143 -14.37 -3.96 -3.81
N ALA A 144 -14.77 -3.90 -2.54
CA ALA A 144 -15.54 -4.95 -1.88
C ALA A 144 -16.92 -5.15 -2.52
N VAL A 145 -17.64 -4.06 -2.83
CA VAL A 145 -18.93 -4.12 -3.53
C VAL A 145 -18.76 -4.70 -4.93
N ALA A 146 -17.73 -4.28 -5.68
CA ALA A 146 -17.42 -4.83 -6.99
C ALA A 146 -17.10 -6.33 -6.91
N SER A 147 -16.30 -6.77 -5.93
CA SER A 147 -16.03 -8.19 -5.68
C SER A 147 -17.32 -8.97 -5.40
N LEU A 148 -18.18 -8.48 -4.50
CA LEU A 148 -19.45 -9.13 -4.17
C LEU A 148 -20.41 -9.15 -5.37
N ALA A 149 -20.46 -8.09 -6.18
CA ALA A 149 -21.31 -8.02 -7.37
C ALA A 149 -20.83 -8.97 -8.48
N LEU A 150 -19.51 -9.10 -8.68
CA LEU A 150 -18.94 -10.01 -9.68
C LEU A 150 -19.09 -11.48 -9.28
N ILE A 151 -18.92 -11.81 -7.99
CA ILE A 151 -19.02 -13.18 -7.46
C ILE A 151 -20.47 -13.70 -7.47
N ARG A 152 -21.49 -12.84 -7.58
CA ARG A 152 -22.89 -13.26 -7.40
C ARG A 152 -23.63 -13.65 -8.67
N ASN A 153 -23.11 -13.37 -9.87
CA ASN A 153 -23.87 -13.58 -11.12
C ASN A 153 -23.35 -14.66 -12.06
N LYS A 154 -22.19 -15.30 -11.81
CA LYS A 154 -21.61 -16.29 -12.74
C LYS A 154 -21.04 -17.58 -12.14
N ASP A 155 -20.91 -17.71 -10.81
CA ASP A 155 -20.30 -18.88 -10.17
C ASP A 155 -21.30 -20.02 -9.85
N PHE A 156 -22.56 -19.92 -10.29
CA PHE A 156 -23.61 -20.92 -10.00
C PHE A 156 -23.95 -21.87 -11.17
N HIS A 157 -23.02 -22.11 -12.10
CA HIS A 157 -23.16 -23.16 -13.11
C HIS A 157 -21.90 -24.02 -13.13
N ASP A 158 -22.05 -25.33 -12.88
CA ASP A 158 -21.08 -26.42 -13.12
C ASP A 158 -20.12 -26.86 -11.99
N ALA A 159 -20.59 -26.95 -10.75
CA ALA A 159 -19.90 -27.71 -9.68
C ALA A 159 -20.48 -29.12 -9.43
N THR A 160 -21.21 -29.71 -10.38
CA THR A 160 -21.97 -30.97 -10.13
C THR A 160 -21.82 -32.06 -11.19
N THR A 161 -20.77 -32.06 -12.03
CA THR A 161 -20.63 -33.13 -13.07
C THR A 161 -19.22 -33.70 -13.23
N GLY A 162 -18.27 -33.41 -12.33
CA GLY A 162 -16.89 -33.91 -12.43
C GLY A 162 -16.53 -35.07 -11.49
N GLU A 163 -17.25 -35.27 -10.38
CA GLU A 163 -16.80 -36.13 -9.29
C GLU A 163 -17.23 -37.62 -9.42
N SER A 164 -17.91 -38.00 -10.50
CA SER A 164 -18.49 -39.35 -10.66
C SER A 164 -17.78 -40.27 -11.67
N ALA A 165 -16.66 -39.85 -12.29
CA ALA A 165 -16.10 -40.57 -13.45
C ALA A 165 -14.65 -41.06 -13.33
N GLN A 166 -14.02 -41.00 -12.16
CA GLN A 166 -12.78 -41.76 -11.91
C GLN A 166 -12.93 -42.66 -10.68
N GLU A 167 -14.00 -43.44 -10.74
CA GLU A 167 -14.14 -44.69 -10.02
C GLU A 167 -13.39 -45.80 -10.80
N PHE A 168 -12.61 -46.61 -10.07
CA PHE A 168 -11.99 -47.88 -10.46
C PHE A 168 -10.84 -47.92 -11.48
N ASP A 169 -9.63 -48.30 -11.04
CA ASP A 169 -9.08 -49.65 -11.32
C ASP A 169 -7.85 -49.99 -10.45
N PRO A 170 -7.91 -51.00 -9.55
CA PRO A 170 -6.74 -51.62 -8.94
C PRO A 170 -6.27 -52.85 -9.75
N ALA A 171 -5.01 -52.84 -10.21
CA ALA A 171 -4.28 -54.03 -10.61
C ALA A 171 -2.82 -53.95 -10.17
#